data_AF-A0A511YLM2-F1
#
_entry.id   AF-A0A511YLM2-F1
#
_cell.length_a   1.000
_cell.length_b   1.000
_cell.length_c   1.000
_cell.angle_alpha   90.00
_cell.angle_beta   90.00
_cell.angle_gamma   90.00
#
_symmetry.space_group_name_H-M   'P 1'
#
loop_
_entity.id
_entity.type
_entity.pdbx_description
1 polymer ?
#
loop_
_entity_poly.entity_id
_entity_poly.type
_entity_poly.pdbx_seq_one_letter_code
_entity_poly.pdbx_strand_id
1 'polypeptide(L)'
;MKIYNYVAFSVYGLLKRVNKKDDKRKLLYKTSLIISLIMVLVSFTIKGILELNGYNDTVIPPLYLFLWMIIVLIINYLCLKKRGFQENGFEFTWKNTVVVIVLISGIITVFILVADKNRERIFRKRNYSQDVTDRGGIKPFNPDEKPQSLEGEVRLWLYDTFEKKDSAESK
;
A
#
# COMPACT_ATOMS: atom_id res chain seq x y z
N MET A 1 -11.19 -11.13 -19.92
CA MET A 1 -11.77 -12.13 -18.99
C MET A 1 -10.82 -13.27 -18.60
N LYS A 2 -9.95 -13.78 -19.49
CA LYS A 2 -9.05 -14.93 -19.18
C LYS A 2 -8.10 -14.68 -17.98
N ILE A 3 -7.44 -13.52 -17.94
CA ILE A 3 -6.46 -13.18 -16.88
C ILE A 3 -7.13 -13.04 -15.51
N TYR A 4 -8.24 -12.29 -15.43
CA TYR A 4 -9.00 -12.13 -14.18
C TYR A 4 -9.46 -13.48 -13.64
N ASN A 5 -10.08 -14.31 -14.48
CA ASN A 5 -10.54 -15.63 -14.08
C ASN A 5 -9.36 -16.48 -13.58
N TYR A 6 -8.23 -16.47 -14.28
CA TYR A 6 -7.03 -17.20 -13.90
C TYR A 6 -6.49 -16.79 -12.52
N VAL A 7 -6.39 -15.49 -12.24
CA VAL A 7 -5.98 -14.97 -10.92
C VAL A 7 -6.98 -15.38 -9.86
N ALA A 8 -8.27 -15.20 -10.14
CA ALA A 8 -9.34 -15.53 -9.22
C ALA A 8 -9.35 -17.01 -8.81
N PHE A 9 -9.17 -17.91 -9.78
CA PHE A 9 -9.04 -19.34 -9.55
C PHE A 9 -7.80 -19.71 -8.75
N SER A 10 -6.68 -19.06 -9.03
CA SER A 10 -5.42 -19.35 -8.36
C SER A 10 -5.50 -19.00 -6.86
N VAL A 11 -6.13 -17.87 -6.52
CA VAL A 11 -6.42 -17.47 -5.13
C VAL A 11 -7.41 -18.45 -4.48
N TYR A 12 -8.49 -18.82 -5.18
CA TYR A 12 -9.48 -19.79 -4.68
C TYR A 12 -8.84 -21.15 -4.35
N GLY A 13 -8.04 -21.69 -5.27
CA GLY A 13 -7.37 -22.98 -5.11
C GLY A 13 -6.36 -22.98 -3.96
N LEU A 14 -5.62 -21.89 -3.79
CA LEU A 14 -4.70 -21.71 -2.66
C LEU A 14 -5.45 -21.71 -1.33
N LEU A 15 -6.52 -20.90 -1.22
CA LEU A 15 -7.32 -20.84 -0.02
C LEU A 15 -8.01 -22.18 0.30
N LYS A 16 -8.42 -22.95 -0.71
CA LYS A 16 -9.02 -24.28 -0.53
C LYS A 16 -8.03 -25.26 0.12
N ARG A 17 -6.75 -25.21 -0.26
CA ARG A 17 -5.69 -26.06 0.33
C ARG A 17 -5.33 -25.66 1.75
N VAL A 18 -5.25 -24.36 2.02
CA VAL A 18 -4.93 -23.84 3.35
C VAL A 18 -6.10 -24.09 4.31
N ASN A 19 -7.33 -23.87 3.85
CA ASN A 19 -8.54 -23.98 4.65
C ASN A 19 -9.36 -25.22 4.27
N LYS A 20 -8.77 -26.42 4.39
CA LYS A 20 -9.38 -27.71 3.97
C LYS A 20 -10.78 -27.99 4.56
N LYS A 21 -11.15 -27.34 5.67
CA LYS A 21 -12.42 -27.53 6.40
C LYS A 21 -13.44 -26.39 6.17
N ASP A 22 -13.14 -25.40 5.34
CA ASP A 22 -14.06 -24.28 5.12
C ASP A 22 -15.23 -24.66 4.21
N ASP A 23 -16.42 -24.18 4.57
CA ASP A 23 -17.60 -24.23 3.70
C ASP A 23 -17.32 -23.54 2.37
N LYS A 24 -17.85 -24.09 1.27
CA LYS A 24 -17.72 -23.52 -0.08
C LYS A 24 -18.09 -22.02 -0.12
N ARG A 25 -19.11 -21.61 0.65
CA ARG A 25 -19.53 -20.20 0.76
C ARG A 25 -18.49 -19.31 1.44
N LYS A 26 -17.91 -19.78 2.56
CA LYS A 26 -16.84 -19.06 3.28
C LYS A 26 -15.59 -18.92 2.41
N LEU A 27 -15.24 -19.98 1.69
CA LEU A 27 -14.11 -19.98 0.78
C LEU A 27 -14.27 -18.99 -0.39
N LEU A 28 -15.47 -18.94 -1.00
CA LEU A 28 -15.79 -17.95 -2.04
C LEU A 28 -15.73 -16.53 -1.50
N TYR A 29 -16.27 -16.28 -0.30
CA TYR A 29 -16.23 -14.97 0.32
C TYR A 29 -14.79 -14.51 0.58
N LYS A 30 -13.96 -15.36 1.19
CA LYS A 30 -12.53 -15.09 1.42
C LYS A 30 -11.80 -14.80 0.11
N THR A 31 -12.05 -15.59 -0.93
CA THR A 31 -11.48 -15.39 -2.27
C THR A 31 -11.89 -14.04 -2.86
N SER A 32 -13.18 -13.72 -2.80
CA SER A 32 -13.73 -12.44 -3.26
C SER A 32 -13.06 -11.27 -2.55
N LEU A 33 -12.91 -11.38 -1.23
CA LEU A 33 -12.31 -10.34 -0.40
C LEU A 33 -10.85 -10.08 -0.80
N ILE A 34 -10.03 -11.13 -0.97
CA ILE A 34 -8.63 -10.99 -1.39
C ILE A 34 -8.53 -10.35 -2.79
N ILE A 35 -9.31 -10.82 -3.76
CA ILE A 35 -9.28 -10.26 -5.13
C ILE A 35 -9.74 -8.80 -5.12
N SER A 36 -10.70 -8.46 -4.27
CA SER A 36 -11.20 -7.09 -4.12
C SER A 36 -10.12 -6.16 -3.57
N LEU A 37 -9.39 -6.61 -2.54
CA LEU A 37 -8.26 -5.87 -2.00
C LEU A 37 -7.17 -5.64 -3.07
N ILE A 38 -6.85 -6.67 -3.86
CA ILE A 38 -5.88 -6.55 -4.95
C ILE A 38 -6.35 -5.53 -5.99
N MET A 39 -7.61 -5.58 -6.42
CA MET A 39 -8.14 -4.63 -7.40
C MET A 39 -8.14 -3.20 -6.87
N VAL A 40 -8.53 -3.01 -5.61
CA VAL A 40 -8.48 -1.69 -4.96
C VAL A 40 -7.04 -1.17 -4.94
N LEU A 41 -6.06 -1.99 -4.54
CA LEU A 41 -4.65 -1.63 -4.53
C LEU A 41 -4.14 -1.22 -5.92
N VAL A 42 -4.52 -1.96 -6.96
CA VAL A 42 -4.20 -1.63 -8.36
C VAL A 42 -4.85 -0.29 -8.77
N SER A 43 -6.12 -0.07 -8.44
CA SER A 43 -6.81 1.20 -8.72
C SER A 43 -6.10 2.39 -8.07
N PHE A 44 -5.67 2.26 -6.82
CA PHE A 44 -4.89 3.30 -6.13
C PHE A 44 -3.53 3.52 -6.75
N THR A 45 -2.86 2.45 -7.16
CA THR A 45 -1.56 2.55 -7.84
C THR A 45 -1.69 3.31 -9.15
N ILE A 46 -2.72 3.01 -9.94
CA ILE A 46 -3.03 3.74 -11.19
C ILE A 46 -3.34 5.21 -10.89
N LYS A 47 -4.17 5.50 -9.88
CA LYS A 47 -4.46 6.87 -9.47
C LYS A 47 -3.18 7.62 -9.09
N GLY A 48 -2.32 7.01 -8.28
CA GLY A 48 -1.05 7.61 -7.87
C GLY A 48 -0.15 7.93 -9.07
N ILE A 49 -0.11 7.05 -10.08
CA ILE A 49 0.63 7.31 -11.33
C ILE A 49 0.02 8.50 -12.09
N LEU A 50 -1.31 8.59 -12.18
CA LEU A 50 -1.99 9.72 -12.85
C LEU A 50 -1.74 11.04 -12.12
N GLU A 51 -1.78 11.04 -10.78
CA GLU A 51 -1.43 12.18 -9.93
C GLU A 51 0.02 12.64 -10.16
N LEU A 52 0.98 11.69 -10.19
CA LEU A 52 2.38 11.99 -10.48
C LEU A 52 2.57 12.66 -11.84
N ASN A 53 1.76 12.28 -12.83
CA ASN A 53 1.78 12.86 -14.18
C ASN A 53 0.94 14.16 -14.30
N GLY A 54 0.39 14.67 -13.20
CA GLY A 54 -0.30 15.96 -13.14
C GLY A 54 -1.75 15.96 -13.62
N TYR A 55 -2.39 14.80 -13.81
CA TYR A 55 -3.73 14.73 -14.36
C TYR A 55 -4.84 15.12 -13.37
N ASN A 56 -4.71 14.84 -12.06
CA ASN A 56 -5.76 15.14 -11.09
C ASN A 56 -5.26 15.07 -9.62
N ASP A 57 -4.93 16.19 -8.97
CA ASP A 57 -4.50 16.24 -7.56
C ASP A 57 -5.69 16.17 -6.55
N THR A 58 -6.87 15.68 -6.98
CA THR A 58 -8.07 15.65 -6.12
C THR A 58 -7.97 14.58 -5.02
N VAL A 59 -8.04 15.02 -3.77
CA VAL A 59 -8.12 14.13 -2.60
C VAL A 59 -9.48 13.43 -2.60
N ILE A 60 -9.47 12.11 -2.75
CA ILE A 60 -10.71 11.32 -2.66
C ILE A 60 -11.03 11.13 -1.19
N PRO A 61 -12.22 11.54 -0.71
CA PRO A 61 -12.60 11.34 0.68
C PRO A 61 -12.64 9.84 1.05
N PRO A 62 -12.22 9.47 2.28
CA PRO A 62 -12.17 8.06 2.72
C PRO A 62 -13.49 7.30 2.54
N LEU A 63 -14.63 7.98 2.67
CA LEU A 63 -15.96 7.40 2.48
C LEU A 63 -16.14 6.84 1.06
N TYR A 64 -15.69 7.55 0.03
CA TYR A 64 -15.82 7.08 -1.36
C TYR A 64 -14.91 5.89 -1.63
N LEU A 65 -13.74 5.81 -0.97
CA LEU A 65 -12.84 4.67 -1.05
C LEU A 65 -13.47 3.42 -0.44
N PHE A 66 -14.13 3.60 0.71
CA PHE A 66 -14.87 2.53 1.36
C PHE A 66 -16.05 2.05 0.51
N LEU A 67 -16.83 2.96 -0.07
CA LEU A 67 -17.93 2.62 -0.97
C LEU A 67 -17.42 1.90 -2.23
N TRP A 68 -16.31 2.34 -2.82
CA TRP A 68 -15.67 1.67 -3.95
C TRP A 68 -15.25 0.25 -3.61
N MET A 69 -14.65 0.04 -2.44
CA MET A 69 -14.27 -1.29 -1.96
C MET A 69 -15.50 -2.20 -1.81
N ILE A 70 -16.62 -1.70 -1.29
CA ILE A 70 -17.88 -2.46 -1.19
C ILE A 70 -18.40 -2.84 -2.58
N ILE A 71 -18.42 -1.89 -3.52
CA ILE A 71 -18.89 -2.14 -4.89
C ILE A 71 -18.04 -3.23 -5.56
N VAL A 72 -16.71 -3.10 -5.49
CA VAL A 72 -15.77 -4.10 -6.05
C VAL A 72 -15.97 -5.47 -5.40
N LEU A 73 -16.18 -5.51 -4.08
CA LEU A 73 -16.44 -6.74 -3.34
C LEU A 73 -17.72 -7.45 -3.78
N ILE A 74 -18.80 -6.70 -3.94
CA ILE A 74 -20.10 -7.23 -4.39
C ILE A 74 -19.95 -7.77 -5.82
N ILE A 75 -19.34 -7.01 -6.73
CA ILE A 75 -19.13 -7.41 -8.12
C ILE A 75 -18.29 -8.70 -8.18
N ASN A 76 -17.16 -8.74 -7.46
CA ASN A 76 -16.30 -9.93 -7.40
C ASN A 76 -17.05 -11.14 -6.86
N TYR A 77 -17.82 -10.97 -5.79
CA TYR A 77 -18.57 -12.07 -5.20
C TYR A 77 -19.62 -12.62 -6.18
N LEU A 78 -20.33 -11.75 -6.88
CA LEU A 78 -21.31 -12.15 -7.91
C LEU A 78 -20.63 -12.86 -9.09
N CYS A 79 -19.47 -12.37 -9.53
CA CYS A 79 -18.68 -13.00 -10.58
C CYS A 79 -18.20 -14.41 -10.18
N LEU A 80 -17.69 -14.58 -8.97
CA LEU A 80 -17.21 -15.87 -8.44
C LEU A 80 -18.34 -16.85 -8.13
N LYS A 81 -19.54 -16.34 -7.79
CA LYS A 81 -20.73 -17.16 -7.50
C LYS A 81 -21.33 -17.78 -8.77
N LYS A 82 -21.08 -17.23 -9.97
CA LYS A 82 -21.61 -17.80 -11.22
C LYS A 82 -21.16 -19.26 -11.37
N ARG A 83 -22.11 -20.15 -11.71
CA ARG A 83 -21.92 -21.62 -11.81
C ARG A 83 -20.68 -22.01 -12.64
N GLY A 84 -20.46 -21.33 -13.76
CA GLY A 84 -19.29 -21.57 -14.62
C GLY A 84 -17.93 -21.32 -13.95
N PHE A 85 -17.83 -20.50 -12.90
CA PHE A 85 -16.59 -20.41 -12.13
C PHE A 85 -16.36 -21.70 -11.33
N GLN A 86 -17.36 -22.22 -10.63
CA GLN A 86 -17.18 -23.44 -9.82
C GLN A 86 -17.02 -24.72 -10.65
N GLU A 87 -17.65 -24.76 -11.82
CA GLU A 87 -17.63 -25.92 -12.73
C GLU A 87 -16.33 -26.01 -13.54
N ASN A 88 -15.64 -24.89 -13.79
CA ASN A 88 -14.45 -24.84 -14.64
C ASN A 88 -13.18 -25.49 -14.08
N GLY A 89 -13.27 -26.24 -12.97
CA GLY A 89 -12.32 -27.30 -12.62
C GLY A 89 -10.84 -27.00 -12.83
N PHE A 90 -10.37 -25.77 -12.58
CA PHE A 90 -8.97 -25.43 -12.83
C PHE A 90 -8.12 -26.14 -11.77
N GLU A 91 -7.39 -27.17 -12.18
CA GLU A 91 -6.48 -27.87 -11.28
C GLU A 91 -5.38 -26.92 -10.82
N PHE A 92 -5.28 -26.74 -9.51
CA PHE A 92 -4.25 -25.93 -8.90
C PHE A 92 -2.88 -26.53 -9.22
N THR A 93 -2.11 -25.83 -10.07
CA THR A 93 -0.77 -26.21 -10.48
C THR A 93 0.25 -25.27 -9.83
N TRP A 94 1.46 -25.75 -9.52
CA TRP A 94 2.56 -24.91 -8.98
C TRP A 94 2.81 -23.64 -9.81
N LYS A 95 2.66 -23.76 -11.13
CA LYS A 95 2.72 -22.63 -12.08
C LYS A 95 1.75 -21.50 -11.69
N ASN A 96 0.53 -21.83 -11.25
CA ASN A 96 -0.49 -20.84 -10.87
C ASN A 96 -0.14 -20.12 -9.56
N THR A 97 0.48 -20.84 -8.61
CA THR A 97 0.97 -20.26 -7.35
C THR A 97 2.08 -19.24 -7.62
N VAL A 98 3.05 -19.61 -8.47
CA VAL A 98 4.13 -18.72 -8.87
C VAL A 98 3.58 -17.47 -9.55
N VAL A 99 2.57 -17.59 -10.42
CA VAL A 99 1.94 -16.40 -11.04
C VAL A 99 1.31 -15.48 -10.00
N VAL A 100 0.61 -16.00 -8.99
CA VAL A 100 0.00 -15.17 -7.94
C VAL A 100 1.09 -14.45 -7.12
N ILE A 101 2.16 -15.16 -6.75
CA ILE A 101 3.28 -14.57 -5.99
C ILE A 101 3.97 -13.49 -6.81
N VAL A 102 4.27 -13.77 -8.09
CA VAL A 102 4.89 -12.79 -9.00
C VAL A 102 3.99 -11.57 -9.15
N LEU A 103 2.68 -11.75 -9.31
CA LEU A 103 1.74 -10.65 -9.42
C LEU A 103 1.70 -9.78 -8.15
N ILE A 104 1.66 -10.39 -6.96
CA ILE A 104 1.72 -9.66 -5.68
C ILE A 104 3.06 -8.91 -5.57
N SER A 105 4.18 -9.56 -5.85
CA SER A 105 5.51 -8.94 -5.77
C SER A 105 5.64 -7.77 -6.73
N GLY A 106 5.13 -7.89 -7.96
CA GLY A 106 5.13 -6.82 -8.96
C GLY A 106 4.30 -5.61 -8.50
N ILE A 107 3.12 -5.84 -7.93
CA ILE A 107 2.29 -4.76 -7.38
C ILE A 107 3.03 -4.04 -6.23
N ILE A 108 3.67 -4.78 -5.32
CA ILE A 108 4.45 -4.20 -4.23
C ILE A 108 5.59 -3.32 -4.76
N THR A 109 6.36 -3.82 -5.73
CA THR A 109 7.47 -3.06 -6.33
C THR A 109 6.98 -1.77 -6.99
N VAL A 110 5.89 -1.83 -7.76
CA VAL A 110 5.31 -0.63 -8.38
C VAL A 110 4.84 0.36 -7.32
N PHE A 111 4.19 -0.12 -6.25
CA PHE A 111 3.74 0.73 -5.16
C PHE A 111 4.90 1.46 -4.47
N ILE A 112 6.01 0.75 -4.19
CA ILE A 112 7.23 1.36 -3.62
C ILE A 112 7.77 2.45 -4.55
N LEU A 113 7.90 2.17 -5.85
CA LEU A 113 8.39 3.14 -6.84
C LEU A 113 7.50 4.38 -6.95
N VAL A 114 6.18 4.20 -6.92
CA VAL A 114 5.22 5.31 -6.95
C VAL A 114 5.29 6.13 -5.66
N ALA A 115 5.41 5.47 -4.52
CA ALA A 115 5.53 6.14 -3.22
C ALA A 115 6.82 6.98 -3.14
N ASP A 116 7.93 6.44 -3.65
CA ASP A 116 9.22 7.13 -3.68
C ASP A 116 9.18 8.38 -4.59
N LYS A 117 8.66 8.24 -5.81
CA LYS A 117 8.43 9.39 -6.71
C LYS A 117 7.49 10.43 -6.11
N ASN A 118 6.45 10.00 -5.41
CA ASN A 118 5.52 10.92 -4.75
C ASN A 118 6.18 11.68 -3.60
N ARG A 119 7.02 10.99 -2.84
CA ARG A 119 7.82 11.60 -1.78
C ARG A 119 8.74 12.68 -2.34
N GLU A 120 9.49 12.39 -3.41
CA GLU A 120 10.33 13.39 -4.07
C GLU A 120 9.52 14.60 -4.57
N ARG A 121 8.34 14.37 -5.15
CA ARG A 121 7.45 15.45 -5.62
C ARG A 121 7.01 16.35 -4.45
N ILE A 122 6.67 15.78 -3.30
CA ILE A 122 6.31 16.53 -2.09
C ILE A 122 7.51 17.34 -1.57
N PHE A 123 8.70 16.74 -1.56
CA PHE A 123 9.91 17.42 -1.08
C PHE A 123 10.31 18.59 -1.97
N ARG A 124 10.20 18.43 -3.29
CA ARG A 124 10.37 19.53 -4.24
C ARG A 124 9.32 20.63 -4.04
N LYS A 125 8.03 20.28 -3.89
CA LYS A 125 6.96 21.27 -3.61
C LYS A 125 7.20 22.06 -2.31
N ARG A 126 7.89 21.49 -1.33
CA ARG A 126 8.19 22.11 -0.02
C ARG A 126 9.56 22.78 0.05
N ASN A 127 10.32 22.83 -1.05
CA ASN A 127 11.68 23.38 -1.11
C ASN A 127 12.62 22.82 -0.03
N TYR A 128 12.54 21.52 0.26
CA TYR A 128 13.53 20.91 1.16
C TYR A 128 14.90 20.81 0.48
N SER A 129 15.96 20.99 1.27
CA SER A 129 17.33 20.80 0.81
C SER A 129 17.61 19.32 0.51
N GLN A 130 18.67 19.07 -0.27
CA GLN A 130 19.05 17.72 -0.69
C GLN A 130 19.40 16.83 0.52
N ASP A 131 20.10 17.36 1.53
CA ASP A 131 20.40 16.65 2.79
C ASP A 131 19.14 16.25 3.59
N VAL A 132 18.09 17.08 3.59
CA VAL A 132 16.81 16.74 4.23
C VAL A 132 16.06 15.66 3.44
N THR A 133 16.21 15.68 2.11
CA THR A 133 15.61 14.68 1.22
C THR A 133 16.27 13.32 1.39
N ASP A 134 17.61 13.28 1.48
CA ASP A 134 18.40 12.06 1.67
C ASP A 134 18.17 11.42 3.05
N ARG A 135 17.90 12.23 4.07
CA ARG A 135 17.46 11.78 5.41
C ARG A 135 15.97 11.48 5.50
N GLY A 136 15.28 11.52 4.37
CA GLY A 136 13.90 11.09 4.29
C GLY A 136 12.86 12.05 4.84
N GLY A 137 13.15 13.35 4.82
CA GLY A 137 12.28 14.42 5.33
C GLY A 137 12.52 14.77 6.79
N ILE A 138 13.48 14.13 7.45
CA ILE A 138 13.91 14.49 8.80
C ILE A 138 14.86 15.68 8.66
N LYS A 139 14.41 16.86 9.11
CA LYS A 139 15.28 18.03 9.19
C LYS A 139 16.37 17.78 10.25
N PRO A 140 17.63 18.18 9.99
CA PRO A 140 18.64 18.19 11.04
C PRO A 140 18.13 19.06 12.19
N PHE A 141 18.33 18.57 13.41
CA PHE A 141 17.96 19.32 14.61
C PHE A 141 18.83 20.58 14.68
N ASN A 142 18.18 21.75 14.71
CA ASN A 142 18.85 23.04 14.85
C ASN A 142 18.42 23.65 16.20
N PRO A 143 19.32 23.74 17.19
CA PRO A 143 18.99 24.26 18.53
C PRO A 143 18.65 25.75 18.52
N ASP A 144 19.03 26.49 17.47
CA ASP A 144 18.75 27.93 17.34
C ASP A 144 17.37 28.22 16.72
N GLU A 145 16.69 27.20 16.18
CA GLU A 145 15.33 27.32 15.63
C GLU A 145 14.28 26.96 16.69
N LYS A 146 13.24 27.79 16.82
CA LYS A 146 12.12 27.50 17.72
C LYS A 146 11.39 26.22 17.25
N PRO A 147 11.25 25.19 18.12
CA PRO A 147 10.61 23.95 17.74
C PRO A 147 9.13 24.18 17.39
N GLN A 148 8.68 23.53 16.32
CA GLN A 148 7.28 23.58 15.84
C GLN A 148 6.47 22.33 16.23
N SER A 149 7.08 21.37 16.91
CA SER A 149 6.46 20.12 17.33
C SER A 149 6.93 19.69 18.72
N LEU A 150 6.13 18.88 19.41
CA LEU A 150 6.50 18.24 20.68
C LEU A 150 7.81 17.44 20.59
N GLU A 151 8.04 16.74 19.47
CA GLU A 151 9.31 16.03 19.24
C GLU A 151 10.50 17.01 19.21
N GLY A 152 10.32 18.18 18.60
CA GLY A 152 11.34 19.23 18.58
C GLY A 152 11.60 19.82 19.96
N GLU A 153 10.56 20.03 20.77
CA GLU A 153 10.70 20.51 22.16
C GLU A 153 11.46 19.51 23.03
N VAL A 154 11.18 18.22 22.91
CA VAL A 154 11.90 17.16 23.65
C VAL A 154 13.36 17.10 23.21
N ARG A 155 13.66 17.21 21.91
CA ARG A 155 15.05 17.25 21.42
C ARG A 155 15.81 18.49 21.91
N LEU A 156 15.15 19.66 21.91
CA LEU A 156 15.75 20.89 22.44
C LEU A 156 16.05 20.78 23.93
N TRP A 157 15.11 20.25 24.70
CA TRP A 157 15.31 19.99 26.12
C TRP A 157 16.48 19.02 26.37
N LEU A 158 16.59 17.94 25.59
CA LEU A 158 17.69 16.97 25.70
C LEU A 158 19.05 17.63 25.39
N TYR A 159 19.12 18.40 24.30
CA TYR A 159 20.31 19.14 23.90
C TYR A 159 20.76 20.13 24.97
N ASP A 160 19.84 20.95 25.51
CA ASP A 160 20.17 21.93 26.55
C ASP A 160 20.54 21.29 27.88
N THR A 161 19.97 20.12 28.20
CA THR A 161 20.19 19.44 29.48
C THR A 161 21.49 18.66 29.52
N PHE A 162 21.84 17.96 28.44
CA PHE A 162 22.95 17.00 28.41
C PHE A 162 24.07 17.43 27.47
N GLU A 163 23.77 17.78 26.21
CA GLU A 163 24.81 17.98 25.18
C GLU A 163 25.49 19.37 25.27
N LYS A 164 24.74 20.41 25.65
CA LYS A 164 25.27 21.77 25.80
C LYS A 164 26.14 21.96 27.04
N LYS A 165 25.90 21.19 28.11
CA LYS A 165 26.74 21.23 29.32
C LYS A 165 28.11 20.60 29.08
N ASP A 166 28.15 19.45 28.41
CA ASP A 166 29.40 18.73 28.14
C ASP A 166 30.36 19.51 27.21
N SER A 167 29.80 20.36 26.34
CA SER A 167 30.59 21.23 25.44
C SER A 167 31.10 22.51 26.11
N ALA A 168 30.51 22.95 27.22
CA ALA A 168 30.97 24.09 28.00
C ALA A 168 32.05 23.72 29.04
N GLU A 169 32.05 22.47 29.53
CA GLU A 169 33.02 21.97 30.50
C GLU A 169 34.32 21.43 29.87
N SER A 170 34.42 21.36 28.54
CA SER A 170 35.60 20.86 27.81
C SER A 170 36.52 21.96 27.23
N LYS A 171 36.38 23.21 27.67
CA LYS A 171 37.31 24.32 27.36
C LYS A 171 38.08 24.77 28.59
#